data_AF-A0A1A8X436-F1
#
_entry.id   AF-A0A1A8X436-F1
#
_cell.length_a   1.000
_cell.length_b   1.000
_cell.length_c   1.000
_cell.angle_alpha   90.00
_cell.angle_beta   90.00
_cell.angle_gamma   90.00
#
_symmetry.space_group_name_H-M   'P 1'
#
loop_
_entity.id
_entity.type
_entity.pdbx_description
1 polymer ?
#
loop_
_entity_poly.entity_id
_entity_poly.type
_entity_poly.pdbx_seq_one_letter_code
_entity_poly.pdbx_strand_id
1 'polypeptide(L)'
;MENDIFEKSRNELERIYLNKHVVVHPIVLLSVVDHYNRIASNTKKRVLGTILGEKIDGVVHITNSYALPFEEDIKDINIFFVDDNYNENLFNMIRKINTREKLIGWYTTGSNIKPNDIFINEIFYKYHHAPIFLLVNVHTDQSIFPVNAYVSIEKAICDNKFRKTFIHIPVTIGAFEAEDVGVEFLLKELKSVSTSTLATKVGDKLSSLKSLISKLYEISAYLNDILNGNIEMNIKILYNLQNVFSLLPDTENPELIEAFMVKNNDLMLNIFIGSITRSVIALHNLINNKIENKINSEKKKLLEDEKEKEKDKEKEKDKEKEKEKEKEKDKEKEKEKEKEKEKDKDKDNEKEKEKDKEKEIDKEKDKDKLKKKN
;
A
#
# COMPACT_ATOMS: atom_id res chain seq x y z
N MET A 1 7.10 41.70 -43.98
CA MET A 1 8.02 40.61 -44.35
C MET A 1 9.05 40.31 -43.27
N GLU A 2 9.93 41.21 -42.84
CA GLU A 2 10.81 40.93 -41.67
C GLU A 2 10.03 40.84 -40.35
N ASN A 3 9.05 41.71 -40.12
CA ASN A 3 8.19 41.64 -38.93
C ASN A 3 7.35 40.34 -38.84
N ASP A 4 6.91 39.79 -39.98
CA ASP A 4 6.15 38.53 -40.03
C ASP A 4 7.01 37.30 -39.71
N ILE A 5 8.31 37.34 -40.04
CA ILE A 5 9.28 36.27 -39.74
C ILE A 5 9.68 36.34 -38.25
N PHE A 6 9.79 37.55 -37.69
CA PHE A 6 10.03 37.75 -36.26
C PHE A 6 8.82 37.38 -35.39
N GLU A 7 7.58 37.64 -35.83
CA GLU A 7 6.37 37.16 -35.13
C GLU A 7 6.18 35.64 -35.24
N LYS A 8 6.51 35.04 -36.39
CA LYS A 8 6.49 33.56 -36.55
C LYS A 8 7.47 32.85 -35.61
N SER A 9 8.71 33.33 -35.54
CA SER A 9 9.74 32.78 -34.66
C SER A 9 9.45 33.00 -33.17
N ARG A 10 8.79 34.10 -32.79
CA ARG A 10 8.29 34.34 -31.40
C ARG A 10 7.14 33.42 -31.02
N ASN A 11 6.18 33.20 -31.92
CA ASN A 11 5.10 32.23 -31.73
C ASN A 11 5.63 30.79 -31.68
N GLU A 12 6.71 30.48 -32.42
CA GLU A 12 7.44 29.23 -32.29
C GLU A 12 8.10 29.08 -30.93
N LEU A 13 8.73 30.13 -30.38
CA LEU A 13 9.28 30.07 -29.02
C LEU A 13 8.17 29.84 -27.99
N GLU A 14 7.04 30.57 -28.06
CA GLU A 14 5.88 30.37 -27.17
C GLU A 14 5.36 28.92 -27.28
N ARG A 15 5.30 28.34 -28.48
CA ARG A 15 4.93 26.92 -28.70
C ARG A 15 5.99 25.93 -28.21
N ILE A 16 7.28 26.22 -28.40
CA ILE A 16 8.40 25.40 -27.95
C ILE A 16 8.46 25.37 -26.42
N TYR A 17 8.10 26.46 -25.75
CA TYR A 17 8.03 26.52 -24.29
C TYR A 17 6.72 25.95 -23.72
N LEU A 18 5.57 26.10 -24.40
CA LEU A 18 4.33 25.42 -24.01
C LEU A 18 4.42 23.89 -24.14
N ASN A 19 5.21 23.42 -25.11
CA ASN A 19 5.45 21.98 -25.30
C ASN A 19 6.48 21.40 -24.31
N LYS A 20 7.15 22.25 -23.51
CA LYS A 20 8.05 21.76 -22.46
C LYS A 20 7.22 21.37 -21.25
N HIS A 21 7.18 20.07 -21.02
CA HIS A 21 6.61 19.50 -19.82
C HIS A 21 7.57 19.70 -18.64
N VAL A 22 7.05 20.11 -17.50
CA VAL A 22 7.83 20.27 -16.26
C VAL A 22 7.42 19.18 -15.29
N VAL A 23 8.39 18.41 -14.84
CA VAL A 23 8.20 17.34 -13.87
C VAL A 23 8.82 17.78 -12.56
N VAL A 24 7.99 17.83 -11.51
CA VAL A 24 8.44 18.21 -10.15
C VAL A 24 8.54 16.96 -9.30
N HIS A 25 9.70 16.76 -8.69
CA HIS A 25 9.91 15.63 -7.79
C HIS A 25 9.29 15.89 -6.41
N PRO A 26 8.71 14.86 -5.73
CA PRO A 26 8.10 15.01 -4.41
C PRO A 26 9.06 15.57 -3.35
N ILE A 27 10.35 15.27 -3.46
CA ILE A 27 11.38 15.77 -2.54
C ILE A 27 11.47 17.30 -2.55
N VAL A 28 11.27 17.94 -3.71
CA VAL A 28 11.28 19.40 -3.85
C VAL A 28 10.13 20.02 -3.06
N LEU A 29 8.95 19.40 -3.08
CA LEU A 29 7.78 19.88 -2.34
C LEU A 29 7.99 19.77 -0.83
N LEU A 30 8.55 18.64 -0.38
CA LEU A 30 8.92 18.45 1.02
C LEU A 30 9.98 19.47 1.47
N SER A 31 11.01 19.72 0.65
CA SER A 31 12.04 20.73 0.93
C SER A 31 11.47 22.15 1.02
N VAL A 32 10.51 22.50 0.14
CA VAL A 32 9.86 23.81 0.17
C VAL A 32 9.03 23.99 1.44
N VAL A 33 8.30 22.96 1.85
CA VAL A 33 7.50 22.98 3.09
C VAL A 33 8.39 23.05 4.33
N ASP A 34 9.48 22.27 4.37
CA ASP A 34 10.47 22.33 5.46
C ASP A 34 11.10 23.73 5.54
N HIS A 35 11.51 24.30 4.41
CA HIS A 35 12.05 25.64 4.33
C HIS A 35 11.06 26.69 4.86
N TYR A 36 9.78 26.59 4.46
CA TYR A 36 8.74 27.47 4.97
C TYR A 36 8.60 27.37 6.49
N ASN A 37 8.59 26.16 7.06
CA ASN A 37 8.44 25.97 8.51
C ASN A 37 9.62 26.52 9.31
N ARG A 38 10.84 26.47 8.77
CA ARG A 38 12.04 27.01 9.44
C ARG A 38 12.02 28.53 9.57
N ILE A 39 11.53 29.24 8.56
CA ILE A 39 11.57 30.71 8.50
C ILE A 39 10.25 31.33 8.98
N ALA A 40 9.13 30.77 8.58
CA ALA A 40 7.83 31.41 8.61
C ALA A 40 6.89 30.89 9.72
N SER A 41 7.37 30.04 10.64
CA SER A 41 6.55 29.49 11.74
C SER A 41 5.84 30.56 12.59
N ASN A 42 6.33 31.80 12.60
CA ASN A 42 5.70 32.94 13.28
C ASN A 42 5.38 34.14 12.39
N THR A 43 5.61 34.09 11.07
CA THR A 43 5.39 35.25 10.18
C THR A 43 4.71 34.86 8.87
N LYS A 44 3.80 35.70 8.36
CA LYS A 44 3.19 35.55 7.01
C LYS A 44 4.18 35.91 5.88
N LYS A 45 5.48 35.74 6.10
CA LYS A 45 6.50 36.06 5.10
C LYS A 45 6.53 34.98 4.03
N ARG A 46 6.63 35.40 2.78
CA ARG A 46 6.92 34.48 1.67
C ARG A 46 8.39 34.08 1.68
N VAL A 47 8.65 32.92 1.13
CA VAL A 47 9.97 32.32 1.11
C VAL A 47 10.38 32.10 -0.35
N LEU A 48 11.64 32.43 -0.65
CA LEU A 48 12.24 32.30 -1.97
C LEU A 48 13.33 31.23 -1.94
N GLY A 49 13.45 30.45 -3.00
CA GLY A 49 14.60 29.58 -3.16
C GLY A 49 14.91 29.27 -4.62
N THR A 50 16.08 28.69 -4.85
CA THR A 50 16.51 28.25 -6.18
C THR A 50 16.05 26.82 -6.41
N ILE A 51 15.59 26.52 -7.62
CA ILE A 51 15.35 25.15 -8.07
C ILE A 51 16.47 24.67 -8.98
N LEU A 52 16.87 23.44 -8.72
CA LEU A 52 17.86 22.71 -9.48
C LEU A 52 17.20 21.52 -10.18
N GLY A 53 17.88 21.06 -11.21
CA GLY A 53 17.53 19.79 -11.80
C GLY A 53 18.24 19.54 -13.10
N GLU A 54 17.66 18.62 -13.86
CA GLU A 54 18.24 18.15 -15.10
C GLU A 54 17.21 18.17 -16.23
N LYS A 55 17.72 18.21 -17.46
CA LYS A 55 16.90 18.15 -18.66
C LYS A 55 17.11 16.78 -19.30
N ILE A 56 16.09 15.94 -19.23
CA ILE A 56 16.07 14.59 -19.82
C ILE A 56 15.12 14.63 -21.01
N ASP A 57 15.60 14.29 -22.20
CA ASP A 57 14.78 14.13 -23.41
C ASP A 57 13.80 15.28 -23.73
N GLY A 58 14.22 16.51 -23.43
CA GLY A 58 13.40 17.71 -23.67
C GLY A 58 12.43 18.07 -22.53
N VAL A 59 12.24 17.18 -21.56
CA VAL A 59 11.48 17.41 -20.32
C VAL A 59 12.41 17.95 -19.24
N VAL A 60 11.91 18.91 -18.47
CA VAL A 60 12.68 19.50 -17.36
C VAL A 60 12.26 18.82 -16.06
N HIS A 61 13.18 18.08 -15.46
CA HIS A 61 13.01 17.42 -14.17
C HIS A 61 13.59 18.32 -13.08
N ILE A 62 12.73 18.76 -12.17
CA ILE A 62 13.12 19.53 -10.99
C ILE A 62 13.35 18.52 -9.87
N THR A 63 14.62 18.24 -9.59
CA THR A 63 15.05 17.19 -8.66
C THR A 63 15.32 17.73 -7.27
N ASN A 64 15.87 18.94 -7.17
CA ASN A 64 16.35 19.47 -5.91
C ASN A 64 16.03 20.96 -5.79
N SER A 65 15.98 21.47 -4.56
CA SER A 65 15.74 22.86 -4.26
C SER A 65 16.48 23.26 -3.00
N TYR A 66 16.88 24.53 -2.92
CA TYR A 66 17.47 25.06 -1.71
C TYR A 66 16.99 26.48 -1.43
N ALA A 67 17.07 26.82 -0.16
CA ALA A 67 16.70 28.09 0.40
C ALA A 67 17.64 29.22 -0.03
N LEU A 68 17.08 30.37 -0.39
CA LEU A 68 17.85 31.62 -0.48
C LEU A 68 17.45 32.56 0.65
N PRO A 69 18.42 33.25 1.29
CA PRO A 69 18.12 34.37 2.16
C PRO A 69 17.36 35.44 1.37
N PHE A 70 16.11 35.65 1.77
CA PHE A 70 15.20 36.57 1.11
C PHE A 70 14.45 37.40 2.13
N GLU A 71 14.47 38.70 1.94
CA GLU A 71 13.69 39.64 2.75
C GLU A 71 12.85 40.53 1.84
N GLU A 72 11.56 40.61 2.16
CA GLU A 72 10.61 41.53 1.53
C GLU A 72 10.04 42.43 2.63
N ASP A 73 9.93 43.72 2.34
CA ASP A 73 9.18 44.62 3.21
C ASP A 73 7.67 44.40 3.03
N ILE A 74 6.93 44.39 4.13
CA ILE A 74 5.48 44.20 4.13
C ILE A 74 4.78 45.48 3.68
N LYS A 75 5.41 46.64 3.90
CA LYS A 75 4.84 47.96 3.57
C LYS A 75 5.03 48.30 2.09
N ASP A 76 6.26 48.14 1.59
CA ASP A 76 6.60 48.40 0.20
C ASP A 76 6.98 47.11 -0.50
N ILE A 77 6.08 46.67 -1.38
CA ILE A 77 6.24 45.45 -2.15
C ILE A 77 7.52 45.57 -3.00
N ASN A 78 7.76 46.69 -3.70
CA ASN A 78 8.89 46.81 -4.63
C ASN A 78 10.31 46.69 -4.00
N ILE A 79 10.44 46.77 -2.68
CA ILE A 79 11.73 46.69 -2.01
C ILE A 79 11.92 45.25 -1.51
N PHE A 80 12.87 44.55 -2.11
CA PHE A 80 13.25 43.20 -1.72
C PHE A 80 14.77 43.02 -1.78
N PHE A 81 15.27 42.10 -0.96
CA PHE A 81 16.67 41.72 -0.90
C PHE A 81 16.82 40.23 -1.22
N VAL A 82 17.72 39.93 -2.16
CA VAL A 82 18.14 38.58 -2.54
C VAL A 82 19.66 38.55 -2.53
N ASP A 83 20.24 37.54 -1.87
CA ASP A 83 21.69 37.33 -1.86
C ASP A 83 22.15 36.46 -3.05
N ASP A 84 22.65 37.11 -4.10
CA ASP A 84 23.22 36.45 -5.28
C ASP A 84 24.53 35.71 -4.96
N ASN A 85 25.36 36.23 -4.04
CA ASN A 85 26.65 35.64 -3.71
C ASN A 85 26.47 34.31 -2.96
N TYR A 86 25.48 34.24 -2.06
CA TYR A 86 25.11 32.99 -1.43
C TYR A 86 24.67 31.94 -2.47
N ASN A 87 23.89 32.36 -3.47
CA ASN A 87 23.42 31.47 -4.54
C ASN A 87 24.58 30.86 -5.34
N GLU A 88 25.56 31.67 -5.76
CA GLU A 88 26.72 31.17 -6.51
C GLU A 88 27.59 30.22 -5.69
N ASN A 89 27.86 30.55 -4.43
CA ASN A 89 28.67 29.70 -3.55
C ASN A 89 28.00 28.35 -3.30
N LEU A 90 26.70 28.35 -3.02
CA LEU A 90 25.94 27.13 -2.77
C LEU A 90 25.78 26.30 -4.05
N PHE A 91 25.53 26.94 -5.19
CA PHE A 91 25.51 26.26 -6.48
C PHE A 91 26.86 25.59 -6.80
N ASN A 92 27.98 26.27 -6.53
CA ASN A 92 29.31 25.70 -6.72
C ASN A 92 29.58 24.50 -5.81
N MET A 93 29.04 24.50 -4.58
CA MET A 93 29.12 23.35 -3.68
C MET A 93 28.29 22.17 -4.19
N ILE A 94 27.04 22.40 -4.61
CA ILE A 94 26.16 21.35 -5.12
C ILE A 94 26.71 20.77 -6.42
N ARG A 95 27.26 21.61 -7.31
CA ARG A 95 27.89 21.17 -8.55
C ARG A 95 29.09 20.25 -8.34
N LYS A 96 29.80 20.38 -7.20
CA LYS A 96 30.88 19.45 -6.82
C LYS A 96 30.35 18.08 -6.40
N ILE A 97 29.15 18.02 -5.83
CA ILE A 97 28.50 16.79 -5.40
C ILE A 97 27.85 16.09 -6.60
N ASN A 98 27.08 16.85 -7.37
CA ASN A 98 26.38 16.36 -8.55
C ASN A 98 26.61 17.29 -9.74
N THR A 99 27.27 16.79 -10.78
CA THR A 99 27.59 17.55 -11.99
C THR A 99 26.43 17.62 -12.99
N ARG A 100 25.40 16.79 -12.82
CA ARG A 100 24.22 16.74 -13.69
C ARG A 100 23.23 17.86 -13.40
N GLU A 101 23.13 18.25 -12.13
CA GLU A 101 22.23 19.32 -11.70
C GLU A 101 22.69 20.68 -12.21
N LYS A 102 21.74 21.39 -12.80
CA LYS A 102 21.90 22.76 -13.27
C LYS A 102 20.87 23.65 -12.60
N LEU A 103 21.18 24.94 -12.54
CA LEU A 103 20.23 25.96 -12.13
C LEU A 103 19.18 26.14 -13.22
N ILE A 104 17.92 25.77 -12.91
CA ILE A 104 16.79 25.81 -13.84
C ILE A 104 15.94 27.06 -13.62
N GLY A 105 15.85 27.53 -12.37
CA GLY A 105 15.01 28.66 -12.03
C GLY A 105 14.87 28.83 -10.52
N TRP A 106 13.71 29.31 -10.10
CA TRP A 106 13.43 29.62 -8.70
C TRP A 106 11.99 29.28 -8.31
N TYR A 107 11.77 29.15 -7.02
CA TYR A 107 10.44 28.93 -6.45
C TYR A 107 10.08 30.00 -5.42
N THR A 108 8.80 30.27 -5.28
CA THR A 108 8.25 31.04 -4.16
C THR A 108 7.15 30.26 -3.47
N THR A 109 7.02 30.48 -2.16
CA THR A 109 5.81 30.10 -1.45
C THR A 109 4.78 31.22 -1.57
N GLY A 110 3.53 30.84 -1.88
CA GLY A 110 2.43 31.80 -2.01
C GLY A 110 1.24 31.26 -2.79
N SER A 111 0.07 31.86 -2.58
CA SER A 111 -1.15 31.52 -3.32
C SER A 111 -1.27 32.31 -4.64
N ASN A 112 -0.81 33.56 -4.65
CA ASN A 112 -0.91 34.48 -5.78
C ASN A 112 0.45 35.04 -6.19
N ILE A 113 0.60 35.29 -7.50
CA ILE A 113 1.76 35.95 -8.09
C ILE A 113 1.76 37.43 -7.72
N LYS A 114 2.92 37.99 -7.38
CA LYS A 114 3.11 39.42 -7.11
C LYS A 114 3.83 40.10 -8.30
N PRO A 115 3.64 41.41 -8.51
CA PRO A 115 4.36 42.15 -9.55
C PRO A 115 5.89 42.12 -9.37
N ASN A 116 6.36 42.01 -8.12
CA ASN A 116 7.78 41.85 -7.80
C ASN A 116 8.46 40.65 -8.45
N ASP A 117 7.69 39.60 -8.71
CA ASP A 117 8.23 38.34 -9.20
C ASP A 117 8.86 38.52 -10.58
N ILE A 118 8.42 39.53 -11.34
CA ILE A 118 9.04 39.92 -12.62
C ILE A 118 10.48 40.39 -12.42
N PHE A 119 10.73 41.20 -11.38
CA PHE A 119 12.07 41.72 -11.07
C PHE A 119 12.97 40.62 -10.50
N ILE A 120 12.45 39.76 -9.62
CA ILE A 120 13.20 38.60 -9.11
C ILE A 120 13.61 37.70 -10.28
N ASN A 121 12.70 37.45 -11.21
CA ASN A 121 12.97 36.63 -12.37
C ASN A 121 14.07 37.22 -13.29
N GLU A 122 14.20 38.55 -13.36
CA GLU A 122 15.29 39.24 -14.07
C GLU A 122 16.67 38.95 -13.48
N ILE A 123 16.77 38.77 -12.16
CA ILE A 123 18.01 38.36 -11.50
C ILE A 123 18.40 36.95 -11.99
N PHE A 124 17.43 36.03 -12.06
CA PHE A 124 17.68 34.65 -12.48
C PHE A 124 18.00 34.48 -13.97
N TYR A 125 17.65 35.45 -14.82
CA TYR A 125 18.03 35.45 -16.23
C TYR A 125 19.56 35.48 -16.46
N LYS A 126 20.34 35.96 -15.48
CA LYS A 126 21.81 35.90 -15.54
C LYS A 126 22.35 34.47 -15.55
N TYR A 127 21.66 33.55 -14.87
CA TYR A 127 22.09 32.17 -14.70
C TYR A 127 21.50 31.23 -15.76
N HIS A 128 20.26 31.49 -16.21
CA HIS A 128 19.59 30.65 -17.20
C HIS A 128 18.76 31.51 -18.18
N HIS A 129 18.79 31.17 -19.47
CA HIS A 129 18.10 31.94 -20.52
C HIS A 129 16.56 31.87 -20.45
N ALA A 130 16.01 30.89 -19.74
CA ALA A 130 14.57 30.73 -19.55
C ALA A 130 14.31 30.17 -18.15
N PRO A 131 14.40 30.99 -17.10
CA PRO A 131 14.19 30.53 -15.73
C PRO A 131 12.72 30.08 -15.57
N ILE A 132 12.53 28.91 -14.95
CA ILE A 132 11.19 28.44 -14.56
C ILE A 132 10.88 29.05 -13.20
N PHE A 133 9.71 29.70 -13.11
CA PHE A 133 9.16 30.20 -11.86
C PHE A 133 8.14 29.21 -11.33
N LEU A 134 8.39 28.64 -10.15
CA LEU A 134 7.52 27.65 -9.53
C LEU A 134 6.83 28.24 -8.30
N LEU A 135 5.49 28.26 -8.32
CA LEU A 135 4.64 28.74 -7.24
C LEU A 135 4.12 27.53 -6.46
N VAL A 136 4.59 27.36 -5.23
CA VAL A 136 4.10 26.31 -4.33
C VAL A 136 3.15 26.92 -3.32
N ASN A 137 1.93 26.40 -3.26
CA ASN A 137 1.02 26.72 -2.18
C ASN A 137 1.29 25.79 -0.98
N VAL A 138 1.64 26.39 0.15
CA VAL A 138 1.91 25.68 1.41
C VAL A 138 0.63 25.46 2.22
N HIS A 139 -0.39 26.29 2.03
CA HIS A 139 -1.66 26.16 2.74
C HIS A 139 -2.61 25.26 1.94
N THR A 140 -2.84 24.06 2.47
CA THR A 140 -3.62 22.98 1.86
C THR A 140 -5.13 23.24 1.96
N ASP A 141 -5.60 24.42 1.56
CA ASP A 141 -7.02 24.75 1.72
C ASP A 141 -7.91 24.28 0.56
N GLN A 142 -7.35 23.68 -0.51
CA GLN A 142 -8.15 23.20 -1.64
C GLN A 142 -7.60 21.91 -2.26
N SER A 143 -8.51 21.06 -2.73
CA SER A 143 -8.30 19.82 -3.51
C SER A 143 -7.63 20.04 -4.88
N ILE A 144 -6.94 21.17 -5.05
CA ILE A 144 -6.30 21.61 -6.28
C ILE A 144 -4.82 21.28 -6.21
N PHE A 145 -4.26 20.95 -7.37
CA PHE A 145 -2.84 20.72 -7.55
C PHE A 145 -2.02 21.88 -6.94
N PRO A 146 -1.12 21.62 -5.97
CA PRO A 146 -0.52 22.68 -5.13
C PRO A 146 0.63 23.45 -5.80
N VAL A 147 0.97 23.10 -7.04
CA VAL A 147 2.16 23.62 -7.74
C VAL A 147 1.76 24.21 -9.07
N ASN A 148 2.08 25.48 -9.30
CA ASN A 148 1.93 26.08 -10.62
C ASN A 148 3.31 26.48 -11.13
N ALA A 149 3.62 26.18 -12.39
CA ALA A 149 4.84 26.65 -13.03
C ALA A 149 4.53 27.72 -14.06
N TYR A 150 5.44 28.67 -14.16
CA TYR A 150 5.33 29.81 -15.05
C TYR A 150 6.67 30.07 -15.72
N VAL A 151 6.60 30.60 -16.94
CA VAL A 151 7.77 31.16 -17.64
C VAL A 151 7.44 32.58 -18.07
N SER A 152 8.41 33.46 -17.92
CA SER A 152 8.30 34.85 -18.37
C SER A 152 8.46 34.94 -19.87
N ILE A 153 7.52 35.62 -20.51
CA ILE A 153 7.60 36.03 -21.90
C ILE A 153 7.38 37.53 -22.02
N GLU A 154 8.02 38.14 -23.01
CA GLU A 154 7.81 39.55 -23.34
C GLU A 154 6.66 39.68 -24.33
N LYS A 155 5.53 40.22 -23.88
CA LYS A 155 4.36 40.51 -24.70
C LYS A 155 4.38 41.97 -25.14
N ALA A 156 4.25 42.21 -26.44
CA ALA A 156 3.99 43.53 -26.99
C ALA A 156 2.49 43.83 -26.86
N ILE A 157 2.14 44.99 -26.31
CA ILE A 157 0.74 45.36 -26.05
C ILE A 157 0.20 46.31 -27.15
N CYS A 158 1.03 47.20 -27.66
CA CYS A 158 0.91 48.01 -28.89
C CYS A 158 2.14 48.94 -28.95
N ASP A 159 2.56 49.36 -30.16
CA ASP A 159 3.67 50.27 -30.50
C ASP A 159 4.68 50.60 -29.37
N ASN A 160 5.82 49.92 -29.40
CA ASN A 160 7.04 50.17 -28.60
C ASN A 160 6.99 49.95 -27.07
N LYS A 161 5.88 49.48 -26.47
CA LYS A 161 5.88 49.07 -25.05
C LYS A 161 5.82 47.55 -24.90
N PHE A 162 6.90 46.97 -24.40
CA PHE A 162 7.00 45.56 -24.01
C PHE A 162 6.64 45.40 -22.52
N ARG A 163 5.76 44.47 -22.19
CA ARG A 163 5.54 44.01 -20.80
C ARG A 163 5.97 42.56 -20.68
N LYS A 164 6.79 42.26 -19.66
CA LYS A 164 7.09 40.88 -19.26
C LYS A 164 5.87 40.32 -18.53
N THR A 165 5.34 39.20 -18.99
CA THR A 165 4.18 38.51 -18.40
C THR A 165 4.53 37.04 -18.19
N PHE A 166 3.96 36.43 -17.16
CA PHE A 166 4.10 35.01 -16.90
C PHE A 166 3.04 34.22 -17.66
N ILE A 167 3.46 33.19 -18.39
CA ILE A 167 2.58 32.17 -18.97
C ILE A 167 2.68 30.91 -18.13
N HIS A 168 1.54 30.30 -17.85
CA HIS A 168 1.45 29.01 -17.15
C HIS A 168 1.95 27.86 -18.03
N ILE A 169 2.76 26.98 -17.46
CA ILE A 169 3.25 25.75 -18.08
C ILE A 169 2.61 24.55 -17.38
N PRO A 170 2.16 23.51 -18.11
CA PRO A 170 1.64 22.29 -17.50
C PRO A 170 2.73 21.60 -16.65
N VAL A 171 2.37 21.32 -15.41
CA VAL A 171 3.23 20.64 -14.44
C VAL A 171 2.64 19.28 -14.11
N THR A 172 3.52 18.28 -13.99
CA THR A 172 3.18 17.00 -13.37
C THR A 172 4.13 16.71 -12.23
N ILE A 173 3.64 15.99 -11.23
CA ILE A 173 4.51 15.40 -10.22
C ILE A 173 5.01 14.07 -10.77
N GLY A 174 6.32 13.89 -10.82
CA GLY A 174 6.94 12.63 -11.21
C GLY A 174 8.05 12.30 -10.22
N ALA A 175 8.35 11.02 -10.04
CA ALA A 175 9.35 10.55 -9.10
C ALA A 175 10.36 9.65 -9.82
N PHE A 176 11.59 9.60 -9.32
CA PHE A 176 12.50 8.52 -9.69
C PHE A 176 12.11 7.23 -8.97
N GLU A 177 12.54 6.08 -9.49
CA GLU A 177 12.24 4.77 -8.89
C GLU A 177 12.62 4.70 -7.40
N ALA A 178 13.78 5.26 -7.03
CA ALA A 178 14.22 5.31 -5.64
C ALA A 178 13.31 6.18 -4.75
N GLU A 179 12.77 7.28 -5.28
CA GLU A 179 11.85 8.16 -4.55
C GLU A 179 10.45 7.55 -4.45
N ASP A 180 9.99 6.89 -5.51
CA ASP A 180 8.64 6.31 -5.58
C ASP A 180 8.46 5.22 -4.51
N VAL A 181 9.47 4.37 -4.32
CA VAL A 181 9.49 3.37 -3.23
C VAL A 181 9.40 4.05 -1.85
N GLY A 182 10.09 5.17 -1.67
CA GLY A 182 10.05 5.94 -0.42
C GLY A 182 8.68 6.58 -0.18
N VAL A 183 8.07 7.16 -1.20
CA VAL A 183 6.75 7.79 -1.12
C VAL A 183 5.66 6.73 -0.91
N GLU A 184 5.72 5.60 -1.61
CA GLU A 184 4.78 4.49 -1.43
C GLU A 184 4.82 3.97 0.01
N PHE A 185 6.03 3.81 0.57
CA PHE A 185 6.20 3.40 1.95
C PHE A 185 5.53 4.37 2.93
N LEU A 186 5.72 5.69 2.76
CA LEU A 186 5.09 6.70 3.60
C LEU A 186 3.56 6.73 3.44
N LEU A 187 3.05 6.45 2.24
CA LEU A 187 1.62 6.50 1.93
C LEU A 187 0.87 5.20 2.26
N LYS A 188 1.56 4.10 2.60
CA LYS A 188 0.95 2.81 2.93
C LYS A 188 -0.01 2.90 4.12
N GLU A 189 0.25 3.79 5.08
CA GLU A 189 -0.61 4.00 6.25
C GLU A 189 -1.87 4.83 5.92
N LEU A 190 -1.79 5.71 4.92
CA LEU A 190 -2.86 6.63 4.55
C LEU A 190 -3.76 6.07 3.43
N LYS A 191 -3.18 5.30 2.50
CA LYS A 191 -3.93 4.65 1.42
C LYS A 191 -4.46 3.32 1.92
N SER A 192 -5.78 3.22 2.05
CA SER A 192 -6.43 1.93 2.24
C SER A 192 -6.22 1.06 0.99
N VAL A 193 -5.25 0.16 1.08
CA VAL A 193 -4.91 -0.89 0.09
C VAL A 193 -6.15 -1.73 -0.30
N SER A 194 -7.23 -1.65 0.47
CA SER A 194 -8.50 -2.35 0.29
C SER A 194 -9.54 -1.64 -0.58
N THR A 195 -9.28 -0.44 -1.12
CA THR A 195 -10.25 0.23 -1.98
C THR A 195 -10.34 -0.46 -3.34
N SER A 196 -11.48 -1.11 -3.59
CA SER A 196 -11.77 -1.74 -4.88
C SER A 196 -11.53 -0.76 -6.05
N THR A 197 -11.01 -1.26 -7.17
CA THR A 197 -10.72 -0.47 -8.39
C THR A 197 -11.95 0.26 -8.95
N LEU A 198 -13.17 -0.18 -8.61
CA LEU A 198 -14.40 0.51 -8.99
C LEU A 198 -14.72 1.68 -8.06
N ALA A 199 -14.57 1.50 -6.75
CA ALA A 199 -14.84 2.56 -5.78
C ALA A 199 -13.88 3.75 -5.98
N THR A 200 -12.60 3.48 -6.26
CA THR A 200 -11.63 4.52 -6.60
C THR A 200 -12.04 5.26 -7.88
N LYS A 201 -12.36 4.53 -8.97
CA LYS A 201 -12.82 5.14 -10.23
C LYS A 201 -14.08 6.00 -10.06
N VAL A 202 -15.02 5.61 -9.19
CA VAL A 202 -16.21 6.42 -8.89
C VAL A 202 -15.83 7.66 -8.08
N GLY A 203 -14.95 7.50 -7.09
CA GLY A 203 -14.39 8.62 -6.33
C GLY A 203 -13.68 9.63 -7.22
N ASP A 204 -12.86 9.16 -8.17
CA ASP A 204 -12.12 9.98 -9.13
C ASP A 204 -13.06 10.76 -10.07
N LYS A 205 -14.16 10.12 -10.53
CA LYS A 205 -15.19 10.82 -11.31
C LYS A 205 -15.87 11.92 -10.50
N LEU A 206 -16.18 11.65 -9.23
CA LEU A 206 -16.83 12.61 -8.34
C LEU A 206 -15.90 13.78 -8.02
N SER A 207 -14.62 13.53 -7.73
CA SER A 207 -13.63 14.59 -7.50
C SER A 207 -13.39 15.42 -8.76
N SER A 208 -13.36 14.79 -9.94
CA SER A 208 -13.23 15.47 -11.23
C SER A 208 -14.42 16.40 -11.51
N LEU A 209 -15.65 15.96 -11.22
CA LEU A 209 -16.84 16.80 -11.36
C LEU A 209 -16.82 17.99 -10.39
N LYS A 210 -16.42 17.77 -9.12
CA LYS A 210 -16.24 18.87 -8.15
C LYS A 210 -15.20 19.88 -8.63
N SER A 211 -14.09 19.40 -9.20
CA SER A 211 -13.05 20.27 -9.77
C SER A 211 -13.58 21.10 -10.95
N LEU A 212 -14.34 20.47 -11.86
CA LEU A 212 -14.97 21.16 -12.99
C LEU A 212 -15.93 22.26 -12.52
N ILE A 213 -16.76 21.98 -11.50
CA ILE A 213 -17.65 22.98 -10.91
C ILE A 213 -16.86 24.15 -10.34
N SER A 214 -15.79 23.90 -9.59
CA SER A 214 -14.91 24.95 -9.07
C SER A 214 -14.33 25.82 -10.18
N LYS A 215 -13.87 25.21 -11.29
CA LYS A 215 -13.35 25.95 -12.45
C LYS A 215 -14.40 26.76 -13.19
N LEU A 216 -15.63 26.26 -13.30
CA LEU A 216 -16.74 27.03 -13.87
C LEU A 216 -17.08 28.25 -13.00
N TYR A 217 -17.02 28.12 -11.68
CA TYR A 217 -17.19 29.25 -10.77
C TYR A 217 -16.07 30.29 -10.92
N GLU A 218 -14.80 29.86 -11.07
CA GLU A 218 -13.68 30.77 -11.34
C GLU A 218 -13.87 31.55 -12.65
N ILE A 219 -14.33 30.88 -13.72
CA ILE A 219 -14.63 31.54 -15.01
C ILE A 219 -15.77 32.55 -14.85
N SER A 220 -16.84 32.17 -14.14
CA SER A 220 -17.97 33.06 -13.87
C SER A 220 -17.54 34.30 -13.06
N ALA A 221 -16.72 34.11 -12.02
CA ALA A 221 -16.15 35.20 -11.23
C ALA A 221 -15.33 36.15 -12.12
N TYR A 222 -14.46 35.61 -12.98
CA TYR A 222 -13.67 36.42 -13.92
C TYR A 222 -14.54 37.25 -14.87
N LEU A 223 -15.62 36.69 -15.41
CA LEU A 223 -16.54 37.42 -16.28
C LEU A 223 -17.31 38.52 -15.53
N ASN A 224 -17.72 38.25 -14.29
CA ASN A 224 -18.36 39.24 -13.43
C ASN A 224 -17.40 40.40 -13.09
N ASP A 225 -16.12 40.11 -12.84
CA ASP A 225 -15.10 41.13 -12.58
C ASP A 225 -14.83 42.03 -13.80
N ILE A 226 -14.90 41.47 -15.01
CA ILE A 226 -14.83 42.25 -16.26
C ILE A 226 -16.06 43.15 -16.40
N LEU A 227 -17.27 42.64 -16.13
CA LEU A 227 -18.51 43.41 -16.24
C LEU A 227 -18.52 44.58 -15.26
N ASN A 228 -18.00 44.36 -14.05
CA ASN A 228 -17.82 45.41 -13.03
C ASN A 228 -16.71 46.43 -13.38
N GLY A 229 -15.89 46.17 -14.40
CA GLY A 229 -14.81 47.06 -14.84
C GLY A 229 -13.53 47.00 -13.99
N ASN A 230 -13.38 45.99 -13.11
CA ASN A 230 -12.21 45.87 -12.24
C ASN A 230 -10.96 45.36 -12.98
N ILE A 231 -11.13 44.59 -14.06
CA ILE A 231 -10.05 43.91 -14.79
C ILE A 231 -10.16 44.25 -16.28
N GLU A 232 -9.03 44.54 -16.92
CA GLU A 232 -8.96 44.73 -18.37
C GLU A 232 -9.25 43.41 -19.11
N MET A 233 -10.09 43.48 -20.15
CA MET A 233 -10.51 42.31 -20.93
C MET A 233 -9.33 41.70 -21.70
N ASN A 234 -9.01 40.43 -21.42
CA ASN A 234 -8.04 39.67 -22.22
C ASN A 234 -8.75 38.92 -23.36
N ILE A 235 -8.55 39.41 -24.58
CA ILE A 235 -9.20 38.89 -25.79
C ILE A 235 -8.88 37.40 -26.02
N LYS A 236 -7.67 36.92 -25.67
CA LYS A 236 -7.27 35.51 -25.86
C LYS A 236 -8.11 34.55 -25.01
N ILE A 237 -8.46 34.95 -23.79
CA ILE A 237 -9.30 34.13 -22.90
C ILE A 237 -10.72 34.08 -23.43
N LEU A 238 -11.25 35.21 -23.92
CA LEU A 238 -12.59 35.26 -24.50
C LEU A 238 -12.72 34.37 -25.73
N TYR A 239 -11.73 34.39 -26.63
CA TYR A 239 -11.71 33.49 -27.79
C TYR A 239 -11.71 32.01 -27.38
N ASN A 240 -10.93 31.64 -26.36
CA ASN A 240 -10.94 30.28 -25.84
C ASN A 240 -12.31 29.89 -25.26
N LEU A 241 -12.96 30.79 -24.51
CA LEU A 241 -14.30 30.55 -23.99
C LEU A 241 -15.33 30.40 -25.11
N GLN A 242 -15.26 31.23 -26.14
CA GLN A 242 -16.13 31.11 -27.32
C GLN A 242 -15.91 29.75 -28.01
N ASN A 243 -14.66 29.30 -28.17
CA ASN A 243 -14.35 27.99 -28.73
C ASN A 243 -14.93 26.86 -27.86
N VAL A 244 -14.87 26.97 -26.54
CA VAL A 244 -15.47 25.97 -25.63
C VAL A 244 -16.97 25.86 -25.87
N PHE A 245 -17.70 26.97 -25.99
CA PHE A 245 -19.14 26.95 -26.28
C PHE A 245 -19.44 26.43 -27.69
N SER A 246 -18.59 26.77 -28.68
CA SER A 246 -18.75 26.30 -30.06
C SER A 246 -18.46 24.80 -30.22
N LEU A 247 -17.68 24.21 -29.33
CA LEU A 247 -17.31 22.79 -29.33
C LEU A 247 -18.21 21.94 -28.44
N LEU A 248 -19.22 22.53 -27.80
CA LEU A 248 -20.18 21.75 -27.01
C LEU A 248 -20.88 20.75 -27.95
N PRO A 249 -20.88 19.45 -27.59
CA PRO A 249 -21.48 18.44 -28.43
C PRO A 249 -23.00 18.63 -28.46
N ASP A 250 -23.57 18.60 -29.66
CA ASP A 250 -25.01 18.56 -29.84
C ASP A 250 -25.52 17.16 -29.48
N THR A 251 -26.21 17.07 -28.34
CA THR A 251 -26.76 15.81 -27.82
C THR A 251 -28.06 15.39 -28.50
N GLU A 252 -28.66 16.23 -29.34
CA GLU A 252 -29.95 15.95 -29.99
C GLU A 252 -29.81 15.21 -31.32
N ASN A 253 -28.59 15.02 -31.82
CA ASN A 253 -28.37 14.31 -33.08
C ASN A 253 -28.81 12.83 -32.97
N PRO A 254 -29.79 12.38 -33.79
CA PRO A 254 -30.32 11.02 -33.71
C PRO A 254 -29.28 9.93 -33.99
N GLU A 255 -28.30 10.19 -34.86
CA GLU A 255 -27.23 9.24 -35.19
C GLU A 255 -26.31 8.99 -33.98
N LEU A 256 -26.04 10.04 -33.20
CA LEU A 256 -25.25 9.94 -31.98
C LEU A 256 -25.99 9.12 -30.92
N ILE A 257 -27.29 9.34 -30.75
CA ILE A 257 -28.12 8.60 -29.80
C ILE A 257 -28.15 7.11 -30.18
N GLU A 258 -28.35 6.78 -31.46
CA GLU A 258 -28.32 5.40 -31.94
C GLU A 258 -26.96 4.74 -31.68
N ALA A 259 -25.85 5.42 -32.01
CA ALA A 259 -24.51 4.93 -31.74
C ALA A 259 -24.26 4.70 -30.24
N PHE A 260 -24.76 5.58 -29.37
CA PHE A 260 -24.70 5.40 -27.91
C PHE A 260 -25.50 4.18 -27.45
N MET A 261 -26.69 3.95 -27.99
CA MET A 261 -27.51 2.79 -27.65
C MET A 261 -26.82 1.48 -28.05
N VAL A 262 -26.25 1.41 -29.27
CA VAL A 262 -25.48 0.25 -29.74
C VAL A 262 -24.29 -0.01 -28.81
N LYS A 263 -23.49 1.02 -28.50
CA LYS A 263 -22.36 0.92 -27.57
C LYS A 263 -22.77 0.48 -26.17
N ASN A 264 -23.91 0.97 -25.67
CA ASN A 264 -24.41 0.61 -24.34
C ASN A 264 -24.86 -0.86 -24.30
N ASN A 265 -25.54 -1.33 -25.36
CA ASN A 265 -25.93 -2.73 -25.50
C ASN A 265 -24.70 -3.66 -25.49
N ASP A 266 -23.64 -3.32 -26.23
CA ASP A 266 -22.38 -4.08 -26.26
C ASP A 266 -21.70 -4.13 -24.88
N LEU A 267 -21.66 -2.99 -24.18
CA LEU A 267 -21.07 -2.92 -22.85
C LEU A 267 -21.87 -3.75 -21.84
N MET A 268 -23.20 -3.70 -21.91
CA MET A 268 -24.10 -4.47 -21.05
C MET A 268 -23.93 -5.97 -21.30
N LEU A 269 -23.80 -6.40 -22.55
CA LEU A 269 -23.51 -7.80 -22.90
C LEU A 269 -22.18 -8.27 -22.27
N ASN A 270 -21.12 -7.46 -22.36
CA ASN A 270 -19.84 -7.78 -21.73
C ASN A 270 -19.95 -7.91 -20.21
N ILE A 271 -20.72 -7.03 -19.56
CA ILE A 271 -20.98 -7.12 -18.11
C ILE A 271 -21.73 -8.41 -17.78
N PHE A 272 -22.71 -8.81 -18.59
CA PHE A 272 -23.45 -10.05 -18.38
C PHE A 272 -22.55 -11.28 -18.51
N ILE A 273 -21.71 -11.38 -19.54
CA ILE A 273 -20.76 -12.49 -19.69
C ILE A 273 -19.80 -12.55 -18.48
N GLY A 274 -19.30 -11.40 -18.04
CA GLY A 274 -18.47 -11.28 -16.83
C GLY A 274 -19.19 -11.65 -15.53
N SER A 275 -20.52 -11.53 -15.47
CA SER A 275 -21.32 -11.96 -14.32
C SER A 275 -21.59 -13.47 -14.32
N ILE A 276 -21.87 -14.06 -15.49
CA ILE A 276 -22.11 -15.50 -15.64
C ILE A 276 -20.85 -16.29 -15.29
N THR A 277 -19.71 -15.88 -15.85
CA THR A 277 -18.40 -16.48 -15.55
C THR A 277 -18.06 -16.42 -14.06
N ARG A 278 -18.30 -15.27 -13.39
CA ARG A 278 -18.16 -15.16 -11.93
C ARG A 278 -19.08 -16.11 -11.17
N SER A 279 -20.33 -16.27 -11.57
CA SER A 279 -21.27 -17.21 -10.94
C SER A 279 -20.83 -18.66 -11.08
N VAL A 280 -20.32 -19.07 -12.26
CA VAL A 280 -19.79 -20.42 -12.47
C VAL A 280 -18.56 -20.68 -11.59
N ILE A 281 -17.64 -19.71 -11.51
CA ILE A 281 -16.46 -19.81 -10.63
C ILE A 281 -16.88 -19.90 -9.16
N ALA A 282 -17.84 -19.07 -8.72
CA ALA A 282 -18.35 -19.10 -7.35
C ALA A 282 -19.00 -20.45 -7.00
N LEU A 283 -19.77 -21.03 -7.93
CA LEU A 283 -20.32 -22.37 -7.77
C LEU A 283 -19.24 -23.44 -7.70
N HIS A 284 -18.22 -23.38 -8.55
CA HIS A 284 -17.10 -24.31 -8.51
C HIS A 284 -16.34 -24.23 -7.18
N ASN A 285 -16.10 -23.00 -6.67
CA ASN A 285 -15.51 -22.78 -5.36
C ASN A 285 -16.38 -23.33 -4.22
N LEU A 286 -17.72 -23.20 -4.31
CA LEU A 286 -18.64 -23.77 -3.34
C LEU A 286 -18.57 -25.31 -3.33
N ILE A 287 -18.48 -25.92 -4.51
CA ILE A 287 -18.31 -27.38 -4.64
C ILE A 287 -16.99 -27.82 -4.01
N ASN A 288 -15.89 -27.13 -4.32
CA ASN A 288 -14.57 -27.44 -3.76
C ASN A 288 -14.57 -27.28 -2.24
N ASN A 289 -15.14 -26.19 -1.72
CA ASN A 289 -15.29 -25.98 -0.27
C ASN A 289 -16.13 -27.07 0.40
N LYS A 290 -17.18 -27.58 -0.28
CA LYS A 290 -18.02 -28.66 0.25
C LYS A 290 -17.27 -30.00 0.26
N ILE A 291 -16.48 -30.28 -0.77
CA ILE A 291 -15.63 -31.48 -0.84
C ILE A 291 -14.57 -31.44 0.27
N GLU A 292 -13.85 -30.32 0.43
CA GLU A 292 -12.87 -30.15 1.51
C GLU A 292 -13.51 -30.27 2.89
N ASN A 293 -14.67 -29.65 3.11
CA ASN A 293 -15.39 -29.78 4.38
C ASN A 293 -15.83 -31.22 4.66
N LYS A 294 -16.24 -31.98 3.63
CA LYS A 294 -16.59 -33.39 3.78
C LYS A 294 -15.36 -34.23 4.13
N ILE A 295 -14.25 -34.06 3.43
CA ILE A 295 -12.98 -34.73 3.72
C ILE A 295 -12.50 -34.39 5.14
N ASN A 296 -12.59 -33.13 5.55
CA ASN A 296 -12.23 -32.73 6.91
C ASN A 296 -13.17 -33.31 7.97
N SER A 297 -14.47 -33.44 7.67
CA SER A 297 -15.42 -34.10 8.56
C SER A 297 -15.14 -35.60 8.69
N GLU A 298 -14.78 -36.27 7.59
CA GLU A 298 -14.41 -37.69 7.58
C GLU A 298 -13.08 -37.91 8.31
N LYS A 299 -12.09 -37.03 8.12
CA LYS A 299 -10.85 -37.04 8.92
C LYS A 299 -11.11 -36.80 10.40
N LYS A 300 -12.01 -35.87 10.76
CA LYS A 300 -12.41 -35.65 12.17
C LYS A 300 -13.09 -36.87 12.77
N LYS A 301 -13.99 -37.52 12.03
CA LYS A 301 -14.63 -38.77 12.47
C LYS A 301 -13.62 -39.89 12.65
N LEU A 302 -12.68 -40.06 11.72
CA LEU A 302 -11.61 -41.06 11.86
C LEU A 302 -10.72 -40.78 13.08
N LEU A 303 -10.41 -39.52 13.36
CA LEU A 303 -9.68 -39.11 14.56
C LEU A 303 -10.49 -39.32 15.85
N GLU A 304 -11.81 -39.17 15.81
CA GLU A 304 -12.70 -39.47 16.94
C GLU A 304 -12.82 -40.99 17.16
N ASP A 305 -12.97 -41.77 16.08
CA ASP A 305 -13.01 -43.23 16.11
C ASP A 305 -11.67 -43.83 16.57
N GLU A 306 -10.53 -43.23 16.20
CA GLU A 306 -9.21 -43.63 16.70
C GLU A 306 -9.08 -43.33 18.21
N LYS A 307 -9.56 -42.17 18.67
CA LYS A 307 -9.59 -41.83 20.10
C LYS A 307 -10.52 -42.74 20.90
N GLU A 308 -11.65 -43.15 20.34
CA GLU A 308 -12.54 -44.13 20.98
C GLU A 308 -11.92 -45.52 21.02
N LYS A 309 -11.28 -45.97 19.92
CA LYS A 309 -10.55 -47.23 19.89
C LYS A 309 -9.35 -47.26 20.84
N GLU A 310 -8.64 -46.14 21.03
CA GLU A 310 -7.60 -46.04 22.06
C GLU A 310 -8.18 -46.15 23.47
N LYS A 311 -9.29 -45.45 23.76
CA LYS A 311 -9.98 -45.55 25.06
C LYS A 311 -10.52 -46.95 25.32
N ASP A 312 -11.03 -47.64 24.31
CA ASP A 312 -11.55 -49.00 24.47
C ASP A 312 -10.42 -50.03 24.57
N LYS A 313 -9.28 -49.84 23.90
CA LYS A 313 -8.06 -50.63 24.13
C LYS A 313 -7.49 -50.42 25.54
N GLU A 314 -7.57 -49.23 26.11
CA GLU A 314 -7.22 -49.01 27.52
C GLU A 314 -8.16 -49.76 28.46
N LYS A 315 -9.48 -49.67 28.25
CA LYS A 315 -10.47 -50.41 29.04
C LYS A 315 -10.33 -51.93 28.92
N GLU A 316 -9.99 -52.45 27.74
CA GLU A 316 -9.75 -53.89 27.55
C GLU A 316 -8.45 -54.34 28.24
N LYS A 317 -7.38 -53.56 28.17
CA LYS A 317 -6.15 -53.84 28.94
C LYS A 317 -6.41 -53.83 30.44
N ASP A 318 -7.27 -52.95 30.93
CA ASP A 318 -7.65 -52.92 32.35
C ASP A 318 -8.50 -54.13 32.73
N LYS A 319 -9.43 -54.57 31.87
CA LYS A 319 -10.21 -55.81 32.08
C LYS A 319 -9.37 -57.08 31.99
N GLU A 320 -8.35 -57.14 31.13
CA GLU A 320 -7.43 -58.27 31.07
C GLU A 320 -6.55 -58.33 32.33
N LYS A 321 -6.07 -57.20 32.82
CA LYS A 321 -5.37 -57.14 34.12
C LYS A 321 -6.26 -57.57 35.28
N GLU A 322 -7.55 -57.26 35.26
CA GLU A 322 -8.50 -57.76 36.26
C GLU A 322 -8.73 -59.28 36.17
N LYS A 323 -8.88 -59.81 34.95
CA LYS A 323 -9.03 -61.26 34.72
C LYS A 323 -7.77 -62.06 35.07
N GLU A 324 -6.58 -61.50 34.85
CA GLU A 324 -5.33 -62.13 35.31
C GLU A 324 -5.25 -62.14 36.84
N LYS A 325 -5.65 -61.05 37.51
CA LYS A 325 -5.74 -61.02 38.98
C LYS A 325 -6.77 -62.01 39.54
N GLU A 326 -7.89 -62.25 38.85
CA GLU A 326 -8.86 -63.28 39.25
C GLU A 326 -8.31 -64.69 39.04
N LYS A 327 -7.63 -64.95 37.91
CA LYS A 327 -6.99 -66.25 37.65
C LYS A 327 -5.84 -66.55 38.62
N GLU A 328 -5.11 -65.54 39.09
CA GLU A 328 -4.12 -65.72 40.15
C GLU A 328 -4.79 -66.06 41.49
N LYS A 329 -5.90 -65.38 41.84
CA LYS A 329 -6.67 -65.69 43.06
C LYS A 329 -7.28 -67.09 43.03
N ASP A 330 -7.74 -67.57 41.88
CA ASP A 330 -8.30 -68.93 41.77
C ASP A 330 -7.20 -70.00 41.82
N LYS A 331 -6.00 -69.74 41.28
CA LYS A 331 -4.83 -70.60 41.45
C LYS A 331 -4.32 -70.66 42.89
N GLU A 332 -4.44 -69.57 43.65
CA GLU A 332 -4.16 -69.58 45.10
C GLU A 332 -5.19 -70.43 45.87
N LYS A 333 -6.48 -70.31 45.53
CA LYS A 333 -7.53 -71.14 46.14
C LYS A 333 -7.41 -72.63 45.81
N GLU A 334 -6.94 -73.00 44.62
CA GLU A 334 -6.65 -74.40 44.28
C GLU A 334 -5.44 -74.94 45.05
N LYS A 335 -4.38 -74.14 45.23
CA LYS A 335 -3.23 -74.49 46.07
C LYS A 335 -3.59 -74.63 47.55
N GLU A 336 -4.57 -73.87 48.05
CA GLU A 336 -5.09 -74.06 49.41
C GLU A 336 -5.89 -75.37 49.55
N LYS A 337 -6.70 -75.72 48.54
CA LYS A 337 -7.46 -76.99 48.52
C LYS A 337 -6.56 -78.23 48.38
N GLU A 338 -5.44 -78.14 47.68
CA GLU A 338 -4.45 -79.23 47.65
C GLU A 338 -3.70 -79.38 48.98
N LYS A 339 -3.39 -78.28 49.66
CA LYS A 339 -2.80 -78.30 51.01
C LYS A 339 -3.75 -78.84 52.09
N GLU A 340 -5.06 -78.72 51.93
CA GLU A 340 -6.04 -79.38 52.81
C GLU A 340 -6.12 -80.88 52.54
N LYS A 341 -6.03 -81.32 51.29
CA LYS A 341 -6.07 -82.75 50.92
C LYS A 341 -4.81 -83.53 51.29
N GLU A 342 -3.65 -82.88 51.43
CA GLU A 342 -2.44 -83.50 51.98
C GLU A 342 -2.50 -83.61 53.52
N LYS A 343 -3.15 -82.67 54.22
CA LYS A 343 -3.28 -82.71 55.68
C LYS A 343 -4.25 -83.79 56.20
N ASP A 344 -5.17 -84.27 55.36
CA ASP A 344 -6.05 -85.39 55.72
C ASP A 344 -5.45 -86.78 55.43
N LYS A 345 -4.37 -86.88 54.65
CA LYS A 345 -3.67 -88.15 54.39
C LYS A 345 -2.60 -88.51 55.44
N ASP A 346 -2.12 -87.54 56.22
CA ASP A 346 -1.14 -87.78 57.29
C ASP A 346 -1.77 -88.18 58.64
N LYS A 347 -3.11 -88.23 58.75
CA LYS A 347 -3.80 -88.68 59.97
C LYS A 347 -4.20 -90.16 59.99
N ASP A 348 -4.10 -90.87 58.87
CA ASP A 348 -4.40 -92.31 58.80
C ASP A 348 -3.16 -93.22 58.92
N ASN A 349 -1.95 -92.67 58.85
CA ASN A 349 -0.69 -93.45 58.91
C ASN A 349 -0.18 -93.77 60.34
N GLU A 350 -0.93 -93.47 61.39
CA GLU A 350 -0.57 -93.82 62.78
C GLU A 350 -1.41 -94.97 63.38
N LYS A 351 -2.28 -95.64 62.61
CA LYS A 351 -3.12 -96.75 63.10
C LYS A 351 -2.84 -98.14 62.51
N GLU A 352 -1.77 -98.33 61.74
CA GLU A 352 -1.37 -99.63 61.18
C GLU A 352 0.10 -100.02 61.48
N LYS A 353 0.55 -99.85 62.74
CA LYS A 353 1.83 -100.41 63.23
C LYS A 353 1.72 -101.26 64.51
N GLU A 354 0.53 -101.77 64.83
CA GLU A 354 0.32 -102.69 65.97
C GLU A 354 -0.44 -103.99 65.63
N LYS A 355 -0.58 -104.33 64.35
CA LYS A 355 -1.05 -105.66 63.94
C LYS A 355 -0.18 -106.12 62.78
N ASP A 356 0.89 -106.83 63.14
CA ASP A 356 1.58 -107.89 62.35
C ASP A 356 2.93 -108.22 63.01
N LYS A 357 2.85 -108.65 64.27
CA LYS A 357 3.86 -109.51 64.91
C LYS A 357 3.16 -110.82 65.29
N GLU A 358 2.76 -111.59 64.29
CA GLU A 358 2.45 -113.01 64.47
C GLU A 358 2.56 -113.77 63.15
N LYS A 359 3.56 -114.67 63.11
CA LYS A 359 3.63 -115.95 62.36
C LYS A 359 4.32 -115.99 61.00
N GLU A 360 5.65 -115.83 61.05
CA GLU A 360 6.62 -116.78 60.47
C GLU A 360 7.75 -116.86 61.53
N ILE A 361 8.08 -117.98 62.18
CA ILE A 361 8.69 -119.19 61.64
C ILE A 361 8.47 -120.32 62.66
N ASP A 362 7.92 -121.42 62.17
CA ASP A 362 7.90 -122.72 62.82
C ASP A 362 8.63 -123.66 61.83
N LYS A 363 9.85 -124.11 62.17
CA LYS A 363 10.39 -125.48 61.92
C LYS A 363 11.90 -125.62 62.16
N GLU A 364 12.20 -126.82 62.68
CA GLU A 364 13.48 -127.48 62.96
C GLU A 364 14.20 -127.05 64.25
N LYS A 365 13.94 -127.71 65.40
CA LYS A 365 14.18 -129.11 65.82
C LYS A 365 15.64 -129.57 65.92
N ASP A 366 15.93 -130.04 67.14
CA ASP A 366 16.76 -131.19 67.50
C ASP A 366 18.29 -131.08 67.50
N LYS A 367 18.82 -130.94 68.73
CA LYS A 367 19.98 -131.64 69.36
C LYS A 367 20.31 -130.87 70.64
N ASP A 368 20.45 -131.40 71.85
CA ASP A 368 20.65 -132.76 72.36
C ASP A 368 20.06 -132.78 73.80
N LYS A 369 19.21 -133.75 74.14
CA LYS A 369 19.56 -134.96 74.88
C LYS A 369 20.51 -134.78 76.09
N LEU A 370 19.95 -135.20 77.24
CA LEU A 370 20.61 -135.83 78.39
C LEU A 370 21.55 -134.96 79.25
N LYS A 371 21.07 -134.58 80.44
CA LYS A 371 21.21 -135.41 81.65
C LYS A 371 20.41 -134.83 82.81
N LYS A 372 19.72 -135.75 83.48
CA LYS A 372 19.19 -135.66 84.84
C LYS A 372 20.34 -135.51 85.84
N LYS A 373 20.06 -134.77 86.93
CA LYS A 373 20.64 -134.84 88.29
C LYS A 373 22.12 -134.40 88.37
N ASN A 374 22.51 -133.44 89.22
CA ASN A 374 21.97 -133.00 90.52
C ASN A 374 21.58 -131.53 90.55
#